data_AF-A0A352DW03-F1
#
_entry.id   AF-A0A352DW03-F1
#
_cell.length_a   1.000
_cell.length_b   1.000
_cell.length_c   1.000
_cell.angle_alpha   90.00
_cell.angle_beta   90.00
_cell.angle_gamma   90.00
#
_symmetry.space_group_name_H-M   'P 1'
#
loop_
_entity.id
_entity.type
_entity.pdbx_description
1 polymer ?
#
loop_
_entity_poly.entity_id
_entity_poly.type
_entity_poly.pdbx_seq_one_letter_code
_entity_poly.pdbx_strand_id
1 'polypeptide(L)'
;MATAWQVSLTAADARSVQGVPRSAPAALAAYRSPFDLALVGSRWLVTANATSDSVSLVDRQSDQVVDERPVGARPTSVAAVGTDAVLVVASEAGDVVRLEVRGDRLVESARLHVGFEPRAVAVAPDGSAAFVTLALGERLVMIDPVSLVLVETIEVGRLPRGV
;
A
#
# COMPACT_ATOMS: atom_id res chain seq x y z
N MET A 1 27.13 57.02 36.07
CA MET A 1 25.78 57.36 35.58
C MET A 1 25.50 56.47 34.37
N ALA A 2 24.67 55.46 34.54
CA ALA A 2 24.38 54.43 33.53
C ALA A 2 22.97 54.65 32.99
N THR A 3 22.83 54.73 31.67
CA THR A 3 21.54 54.88 30.99
C THR A 3 21.03 53.50 30.59
N ALA A 4 19.95 53.07 31.23
CA ALA A 4 19.25 51.82 30.94
C ALA A 4 18.25 52.03 29.78
N TRP A 5 18.23 51.11 28.83
CA TRP A 5 17.19 51.01 27.80
C TRP A 5 16.10 50.06 28.30
N GLN A 6 14.87 50.56 28.44
CA GLN A 6 13.67 49.76 28.69
C GLN A 6 13.09 49.26 27.37
N VAL A 7 12.77 47.96 27.30
CA VAL A 7 11.85 47.40 26.30
C VAL A 7 10.64 46.86 27.04
N SER A 8 9.47 47.43 26.75
CA SER A 8 8.19 47.02 27.33
C SER A 8 7.64 45.82 26.54
N LEU A 9 7.45 44.68 27.22
CA LEU A 9 6.70 43.55 26.68
C LEU A 9 5.25 43.64 27.19
N THR A 10 4.29 43.81 26.29
CA THR A 10 2.86 43.69 26.61
C THR A 10 2.49 42.21 26.67
N ALA A 11 2.03 41.76 27.83
CA ALA A 11 1.45 40.44 28.01
C ALA A 11 0.10 40.34 27.29
N ALA A 12 -0.05 39.36 26.41
CA ALA A 12 -1.35 38.84 26.00
C ALA A 12 -1.23 37.33 25.71
N ASP A 13 -1.98 36.57 26.50
CA ASP A 13 -2.42 35.18 26.31
C ASP A 13 -1.40 34.04 26.36
N ALA A 14 -1.12 33.64 27.61
CA ALA A 14 -0.85 32.26 27.95
C ALA A 14 -2.09 31.39 27.69
N ARG A 15 -2.03 30.51 26.69
CA ARG A 15 -2.71 29.20 26.75
C ARG A 15 -1.69 28.10 26.46
N SER A 16 -1.38 27.39 27.53
CA SER A 16 -0.72 26.10 27.55
C SER A 16 -1.34 25.14 26.51
N VAL A 17 -0.62 24.83 25.45
CA VAL A 17 -0.86 23.58 24.71
C VAL A 17 -0.17 22.47 25.49
N GLN A 18 -0.78 22.07 26.61
CA GLN A 18 -0.59 20.73 27.13
C GLN A 18 -1.32 19.77 26.19
N GLY A 19 -0.66 19.43 25.08
CA GLY A 19 -1.02 18.27 24.27
C GLY A 19 -0.16 17.12 24.77
N VAL A 20 -0.79 16.16 25.44
CA VAL A 20 -0.26 14.83 25.81
C VAL A 20 0.76 14.36 24.75
N PRO A 21 1.94 13.81 25.11
CA PRO A 21 2.75 13.13 24.12
C PRO A 21 1.86 12.08 23.49
N ARG A 22 1.47 12.25 22.22
CA ARG A 22 0.68 11.25 21.51
C ARG A 22 1.51 9.98 21.63
N SER A 23 1.06 9.07 22.48
CA SER A 23 1.64 7.76 22.59
C SER A 23 1.62 7.20 21.18
N ALA A 24 2.81 7.00 20.60
CA ALA A 24 2.92 6.24 19.38
C ALA A 24 2.09 4.96 19.55
N PRO A 25 1.33 4.51 18.54
CA PRO A 25 0.70 3.20 18.60
C PRO A 25 1.76 2.16 18.97
N ALA A 26 1.33 1.21 19.81
CA ALA A 26 2.14 0.22 20.49
C ALA A 26 3.20 -0.42 19.59
N ALA A 27 4.48 -0.18 19.92
CA ALA A 27 5.68 -0.70 19.25
C ALA A 27 5.73 -0.46 17.72
N LEU A 28 6.92 -0.23 17.16
CA LEU A 28 7.10 -0.44 15.73
C LEU A 28 6.98 -1.96 15.49
N ALA A 29 5.74 -2.43 15.35
CA ALA A 29 5.36 -3.83 15.23
C ALA A 29 5.99 -4.41 13.96
N ALA A 30 6.93 -5.34 14.15
CA ALA A 30 7.68 -6.08 13.13
C ALA A 30 8.43 -5.23 12.07
N TYR A 31 9.57 -5.73 11.60
CA TYR A 31 10.18 -5.21 10.37
C TYR A 31 9.22 -5.50 9.21
N ARG A 32 8.51 -4.47 8.73
CA ARG A 32 7.53 -4.61 7.64
C ARG A 32 8.18 -4.62 6.26
N SER A 33 9.24 -3.84 6.07
CA SER A 33 9.86 -3.57 4.76
C SER A 33 8.82 -3.13 3.71
N PRO A 34 8.21 -1.94 3.87
CA PRO A 34 7.33 -1.37 2.85
C PRO A 34 8.04 -1.31 1.50
N PHE A 35 7.41 -1.81 0.43
CA PHE A 35 8.06 -1.97 -0.87
C PHE A 35 7.42 -1.11 -1.97
N ASP A 36 6.09 -1.10 -2.04
CA ASP A 36 5.29 -0.39 -3.03
C ASP A 36 4.01 0.15 -2.39
N LEU A 37 3.40 1.18 -3.00
CA LEU A 37 2.20 1.83 -2.48
C LEU A 37 1.22 2.24 -3.59
N ALA A 38 -0.07 2.16 -3.28
CA ALA A 38 -1.14 2.66 -4.14
C ALA A 38 -2.04 3.65 -3.39
N LEU A 39 -2.51 4.67 -4.10
CA LEU A 39 -3.58 5.56 -3.64
C LEU A 39 -4.93 4.98 -4.06
N VAL A 40 -5.84 4.83 -3.10
CA VAL A 40 -7.20 4.32 -3.32
C VAL A 40 -8.19 5.42 -2.97
N GLY A 41 -8.88 5.92 -4.00
CA GLY A 41 -9.70 7.12 -3.88
C GLY A 41 -8.88 8.34 -3.43
N SER A 42 -9.46 9.21 -2.61
CA SER A 42 -8.74 10.38 -2.07
C SER A 42 -8.15 10.15 -0.68
N ARG A 43 -8.62 9.14 0.05
CA ARG A 43 -8.39 8.98 1.49
C ARG A 43 -7.33 7.94 1.85
N TRP A 44 -7.22 6.86 1.08
CA TRP A 44 -6.52 5.67 1.52
C TRP A 44 -5.20 5.49 0.78
N LEU A 45 -4.14 5.19 1.51
CA LEU A 45 -2.92 4.61 0.94
C LEU A 45 -2.86 3.14 1.35
N VAL A 46 -2.45 2.29 0.42
CA VAL A 46 -2.26 0.86 0.66
C VAL A 46 -0.80 0.52 0.35
N THR A 47 -0.08 -0.09 1.28
CA THR A 47 1.34 -0.43 1.12
C THR A 47 1.60 -1.92 1.31
N ALA A 48 2.38 -2.52 0.41
CA ALA A 48 2.86 -3.89 0.55
C ALA A 48 4.04 -3.94 1.52
N ASN A 49 3.98 -4.83 2.50
CA ASN A 49 4.99 -5.04 3.53
C ASN A 49 5.68 -6.38 3.30
N ALA A 50 6.82 -6.35 2.60
CA ALA A 50 7.46 -7.55 2.07
C ALA A 50 7.94 -8.54 3.14
N THR A 51 8.35 -8.06 4.31
CA THR A 51 8.91 -8.93 5.38
C THR A 51 7.85 -9.43 6.36
N SER A 52 6.71 -8.74 6.47
CA SER A 52 5.61 -9.14 7.34
C SER A 52 4.49 -9.89 6.61
N ASP A 53 4.67 -10.21 5.33
CA ASP A 53 3.70 -10.94 4.49
C ASP A 53 2.30 -10.29 4.48
N SER A 54 2.27 -8.96 4.63
CA SER A 54 1.06 -8.19 4.90
C SER A 54 0.94 -6.95 4.01
N VAL A 55 -0.23 -6.34 4.05
CA VAL A 55 -0.52 -5.04 3.46
C VAL A 55 -1.13 -4.14 4.51
N SER A 56 -0.66 -2.90 4.62
CA SER A 56 -1.23 -1.89 5.52
C SER A 56 -2.17 -0.94 4.79
N LEU A 57 -3.28 -0.61 5.42
CA LEU A 57 -4.18 0.48 5.04
C LEU A 57 -3.89 1.70 5.90
N VAL A 58 -3.57 2.82 5.26
CA VAL A 58 -3.21 4.08 5.90
C VAL A 58 -4.27 5.13 5.60
N ASP A 59 -4.83 5.74 6.65
CA ASP A 59 -5.72 6.89 6.53
C ASP A 59 -4.88 8.16 6.33
N ARG A 60 -4.97 8.79 5.16
CA ARG A 60 -4.25 10.04 4.85
C ARG A 60 -4.74 11.25 5.64
N GLN A 61 -5.90 11.16 6.29
CA GLN A 61 -6.39 12.26 7.12
C GLN A 61 -5.73 12.27 8.50
N SER A 62 -5.41 11.09 9.03
CA SER A 62 -4.81 10.95 10.37
C SER A 62 -3.34 10.50 10.34
N ASP A 63 -2.83 10.16 9.14
CA ASP A 63 -1.51 9.56 8.92
C ASP A 63 -1.26 8.31 9.78
N GLN A 64 -2.32 7.55 10.04
CA GLN A 64 -2.26 6.32 10.83
C GLN A 64 -2.52 5.09 9.95
N VAL A 65 -1.81 4.00 10.26
CA VAL A 65 -2.21 2.65 9.83
C VAL A 65 -3.47 2.29 10.60
N VAL A 66 -4.58 2.08 9.90
CA VAL A 66 -5.88 1.72 10.51
C VAL A 66 -6.19 0.23 10.40
N ASP A 67 -5.56 -0.47 9.44
CA ASP A 67 -5.67 -1.91 9.28
C ASP A 67 -4.39 -2.50 8.68
N GLU A 68 -4.16 -3.78 8.95
CA GLU A 68 -3.06 -4.55 8.39
C GLU A 68 -3.53 -6.00 8.13
N ARG A 69 -3.37 -6.45 6.88
CA ARG A 69 -3.94 -7.71 6.41
C ARG A 69 -2.86 -8.63 5.84
N PRO A 70 -2.73 -9.88 6.30
CA PRO A 70 -1.88 -10.88 5.65
C PRO A 70 -2.37 -11.17 4.23
N VAL A 71 -1.46 -11.26 3.26
CA VAL A 71 -1.79 -11.48 1.84
C VAL A 71 -1.04 -12.63 1.20
N GLY A 72 -0.03 -13.17 1.88
CA GLY A 72 0.84 -14.23 1.37
C GLY A 72 2.30 -13.79 1.37
N ALA A 73 3.19 -14.74 1.12
CA ALA A 73 4.63 -14.56 1.26
C ALA A 73 5.19 -13.48 0.32
N ARG A 74 5.93 -12.53 0.90
CA ARG A 74 6.68 -11.47 0.22
C ARG A 74 5.85 -10.66 -0.77
N PRO A 75 4.88 -9.85 -0.32
CA PRO A 75 4.19 -8.92 -1.19
C PRO A 75 5.14 -7.84 -1.71
N THR A 76 5.06 -7.54 -3.02
CA THR A 76 6.05 -6.69 -3.71
C THR A 76 5.45 -5.56 -4.54
N SER A 77 4.18 -5.66 -4.94
CA SER A 77 3.55 -4.62 -5.75
C SER A 77 2.08 -4.47 -5.39
N VAL A 78 1.58 -3.24 -5.44
CA VAL A 78 0.19 -2.87 -5.19
C VAL A 78 -0.30 -1.93 -6.28
N ALA A 79 -1.45 -2.21 -6.90
CA ALA A 79 -2.08 -1.33 -7.88
C ALA A 79 -3.55 -1.10 -7.56
N ALA A 80 -4.02 0.15 -7.65
CA ALA A 80 -5.43 0.48 -7.41
C ALA A 80 -6.33 -0.07 -8.53
N VAL A 81 -7.52 -0.55 -8.13
CA VAL A 81 -8.62 -0.93 -9.02
C VAL A 81 -9.80 -0.04 -8.66
N GLY A 82 -10.13 0.92 -9.53
CA GLY A 82 -11.17 1.91 -9.24
C GLY A 82 -10.81 2.77 -8.02
N THR A 83 -11.81 3.04 -7.17
CA THR A 83 -11.67 3.93 -6.00
C THR A 83 -11.72 3.21 -4.66
N ASP A 84 -11.89 1.90 -4.66
CA ASP A 84 -12.24 1.10 -3.48
C ASP A 84 -11.55 -0.26 -3.43
N ALA A 85 -10.63 -0.58 -4.34
CA ALA A 85 -9.90 -1.85 -4.30
C ALA A 85 -8.44 -1.71 -4.75
N VAL A 86 -7.66 -2.73 -4.46
CA VAL A 86 -6.29 -2.93 -4.96
C VAL A 86 -6.07 -4.37 -5.42
N LEU A 87 -5.14 -4.54 -6.36
CA LEU A 87 -4.44 -5.79 -6.59
C LEU A 87 -3.10 -5.77 -5.85
N VAL A 88 -2.74 -6.90 -5.26
CA VAL A 88 -1.48 -7.10 -4.54
C VAL A 88 -0.77 -8.32 -5.10
N VAL A 89 0.50 -8.18 -5.43
CA VAL A 89 1.34 -9.31 -5.87
C VAL A 89 2.11 -9.87 -4.67
N ALA A 90 1.81 -11.10 -4.28
CA ALA A 90 2.55 -11.88 -3.30
C ALA A 90 3.58 -12.77 -4.02
N SER A 91 4.82 -12.30 -4.08
CA SER A 91 5.83 -12.79 -5.02
C SER A 91 6.25 -14.24 -4.75
N GLU A 92 6.51 -14.58 -3.49
CA GLU A 92 6.91 -15.95 -3.13
C GLU A 92 5.72 -16.91 -3.08
N ALA A 93 4.53 -16.40 -2.76
CA ALA A 93 3.31 -17.20 -2.81
C ALA A 93 2.89 -17.54 -4.26
N GLY A 94 3.32 -16.73 -5.23
CA GLY A 94 2.91 -16.89 -6.63
C GLY A 94 1.50 -16.38 -6.92
N ASP A 95 0.98 -15.49 -6.08
CA ASP A 95 -0.42 -15.08 -6.08
C ASP A 95 -0.60 -13.60 -6.43
N VAL A 96 -1.75 -13.31 -7.04
CA VAL A 96 -2.35 -11.97 -7.12
C VAL A 96 -3.60 -11.98 -6.24
N VAL A 97 -3.69 -11.01 -5.34
CA VAL A 97 -4.77 -10.90 -4.35
C VAL A 97 -5.53 -9.60 -4.58
N ARG A 98 -6.86 -9.68 -4.64
CA ARG A 98 -7.73 -8.49 -4.72
C ARG A 98 -8.26 -8.15 -3.33
N LEU A 99 -7.91 -6.97 -2.83
CA LEU A 99 -8.42 -6.43 -1.58
C LEU A 99 -9.37 -5.27 -1.84
N GLU A 100 -10.54 -5.28 -1.22
CA GLU A 100 -11.47 -4.15 -1.17
C GLU A 100 -11.25 -3.35 0.10
N VAL A 101 -11.34 -2.02 -0.01
CA VAL A 101 -11.33 -1.08 1.11
C VAL A 101 -12.79 -0.85 1.53
N ARG A 102 -13.18 -1.45 2.66
CA ARG A 102 -14.53 -1.33 3.22
C ARG A 102 -14.49 -0.57 4.54
N GLY A 103 -14.70 0.74 4.47
CA GLY A 103 -14.52 1.62 5.62
C GLY A 103 -13.03 1.75 5.96
N ASP A 104 -12.66 1.39 7.18
CA ASP A 104 -11.28 1.38 7.68
C ASP A 104 -10.63 -0.02 7.62
N ARG A 105 -11.12 -0.91 6.76
CA ARG A 105 -10.66 -2.31 6.66
C ARG A 105 -10.35 -2.76 5.25
N LEU A 106 -9.39 -3.66 5.12
CA LEU A 106 -9.07 -4.44 3.92
C LEU A 106 -9.77 -5.79 3.96
N VAL A 107 -10.53 -6.08 2.91
CA VAL A 107 -11.27 -7.34 2.75
C VAL A 107 -10.78 -8.04 1.49
N GLU A 108 -10.18 -9.22 1.64
CA GLU A 108 -9.85 -10.07 0.49
C GLU A 108 -11.14 -10.54 -0.17
N SER A 109 -11.24 -10.26 -1.47
CA SER A 109 -12.44 -10.53 -2.28
C SER A 109 -12.19 -11.60 -3.34
N ALA A 110 -10.94 -11.73 -3.80
CA ALA A 110 -10.51 -12.74 -4.75
C ALA A 110 -9.00 -13.00 -4.64
N ARG A 111 -8.57 -14.18 -5.09
CA ARG A 111 -7.16 -14.58 -5.19
C ARG A 111 -6.96 -15.44 -6.42
N LEU A 112 -5.88 -15.20 -7.15
CA LEU A 112 -5.47 -15.97 -8.31
C LEU A 112 -4.02 -16.41 -8.15
N HIS A 113 -3.77 -17.72 -8.26
CA HIS A 113 -2.42 -18.24 -8.39
C HIS A 113 -1.96 -18.08 -9.84
N VAL A 114 -0.93 -17.27 -10.07
CA VAL A 114 -0.40 -16.98 -11.41
C VAL A 114 0.89 -17.74 -11.72
N GLY A 115 1.57 -18.29 -10.70
CA GLY A 115 2.75 -19.13 -10.85
C GLY A 115 4.03 -18.50 -10.34
N PHE A 116 5.16 -18.79 -10.98
CA PHE A 116 6.49 -18.56 -10.38
C PHE A 116 6.93 -17.09 -10.39
N GLU A 117 7.09 -16.56 -9.18
CA GLU A 117 7.70 -15.25 -8.89
C GLU A 117 7.07 -14.07 -9.66
N PRO A 118 5.76 -13.81 -9.49
CA PRO A 118 5.18 -12.54 -9.94
C PRO A 118 5.87 -11.38 -9.21
N ARG A 119 6.10 -10.26 -9.90
CA ARG A 119 6.88 -9.12 -9.36
C ARG A 119 6.15 -7.79 -9.36
N ALA A 120 5.43 -7.47 -10.43
CA ALA A 120 4.73 -6.19 -10.56
C ALA A 120 3.34 -6.42 -11.12
N VAL A 121 2.41 -5.55 -10.72
CA VAL A 121 1.08 -5.46 -11.32
C VAL A 121 0.79 -4.02 -11.73
N ALA A 122 0.22 -3.84 -12.90
CA ALA A 122 -0.35 -2.57 -13.35
C ALA A 122 -1.79 -2.79 -13.82
N VAL A 123 -2.67 -1.85 -13.50
CA VAL A 123 -4.07 -1.86 -13.93
C VAL A 123 -4.24 -0.80 -15.03
N ALA A 124 -4.90 -1.16 -16.12
CA ALA A 124 -5.19 -0.24 -17.22
C ALA A 124 -6.02 0.96 -16.71
N PRO A 125 -5.81 2.18 -17.23
CA PRO A 125 -6.52 3.37 -16.73
C PRO A 125 -8.05 3.31 -16.85
N ASP A 126 -8.56 2.55 -17.83
CA ASP A 126 -9.99 2.29 -18.02
C ASP A 126 -10.52 1.13 -17.17
N GLY A 127 -9.64 0.45 -16.42
CA GLY A 127 -9.96 -0.69 -15.58
C GLY A 127 -10.25 -1.97 -16.35
N SER A 128 -10.00 -2.04 -17.65
CA SER A 128 -10.40 -3.20 -18.47
C SER A 128 -9.50 -4.42 -18.30
N ALA A 129 -8.27 -4.21 -17.81
CA ALA A 129 -7.26 -5.26 -17.69
C ALA A 129 -6.26 -4.92 -16.58
N ALA A 130 -5.66 -5.96 -16.01
CA ALA A 130 -4.42 -5.85 -15.24
C ALA A 130 -3.35 -6.76 -15.83
N PHE A 131 -2.10 -6.30 -15.77
CA PHE A 131 -0.94 -6.98 -16.30
C PHE A 131 0.01 -7.34 -15.17
N VAL A 132 0.49 -8.58 -15.14
CA VAL A 132 1.38 -9.07 -14.08
C VAL A 132 2.62 -9.70 -14.71
N THR A 133 3.80 -9.24 -14.31
CA THR A 133 5.07 -9.81 -14.77
C THR A 133 5.49 -10.98 -13.90
N LEU A 134 5.79 -12.13 -14.50
CA LEU A 134 6.28 -13.34 -13.83
C LEU A 134 7.77 -13.51 -14.15
N ALA A 135 8.64 -13.23 -13.19
CA ALA A 135 10.07 -13.17 -13.42
C ALA A 135 10.66 -14.53 -13.80
N LEU A 136 10.36 -15.57 -13.01
CA LEU A 136 10.79 -16.95 -13.29
C LEU A 136 9.83 -17.68 -14.22
N GLY A 137 8.63 -17.14 -14.44
CA GLY A 137 7.71 -17.63 -15.47
C GLY A 137 8.05 -17.15 -16.89
N GLU A 138 8.94 -16.16 -17.05
CA GLU A 138 9.33 -15.55 -18.33
C GLU A 138 8.15 -15.00 -19.15
N ARG A 139 7.10 -14.58 -18.44
CA ARG A 139 5.79 -14.25 -19.00
C ARG A 139 5.24 -12.95 -18.44
N LEU A 140 4.38 -12.32 -19.21
CA LEU A 140 3.40 -11.34 -18.78
C LEU A 140 2.04 -12.02 -18.83
N VAL A 141 1.22 -11.88 -17.79
CA VAL A 141 -0.17 -12.36 -17.81
C VAL A 141 -1.11 -11.18 -17.76
N MET A 142 -2.17 -11.24 -18.57
CA MET A 142 -3.28 -10.31 -18.52
C MET A 142 -4.44 -10.97 -17.77
N ILE A 143 -4.98 -10.27 -16.77
CA ILE A 143 -6.07 -10.75 -15.94
C ILE A 143 -7.20 -9.71 -15.92
N ASP A 144 -8.43 -10.16 -15.73
CA ASP A 144 -9.54 -9.28 -15.40
C ASP A 144 -9.37 -8.77 -13.95
N PRO A 145 -9.29 -7.45 -13.72
CA PRO A 145 -8.93 -6.90 -12.41
C PRO A 145 -10.05 -7.01 -11.34
N VAL A 146 -11.26 -7.38 -11.73
CA VAL A 146 -12.41 -7.49 -10.82
C VAL A 146 -12.60 -8.95 -10.39
N SER A 147 -12.67 -9.85 -11.36
CA SER A 147 -12.92 -11.27 -11.17
C SER A 147 -11.65 -12.10 -10.95
N LEU A 148 -10.47 -11.53 -11.23
CA LEU A 148 -9.18 -12.23 -11.25
C LEU A 148 -9.16 -13.47 -12.15
N VAL A 149 -9.83 -13.40 -13.29
CA VAL A 149 -9.74 -14.44 -14.32
C VAL A 149 -8.54 -14.16 -15.22
N LEU A 150 -7.69 -15.17 -15.44
CA LEU A 150 -6.61 -15.11 -16.43
C LEU A 150 -7.22 -15.01 -17.84
N VAL A 151 -6.87 -13.95 -18.56
CA VAL A 151 -7.35 -13.69 -19.92
C VAL A 151 -6.33 -14.13 -20.95
N GLU A 152 -5.06 -13.76 -20.76
CA GLU A 152 -4.00 -14.03 -21.72
C GLU A 152 -2.65 -14.24 -21.04
N THR A 153 -1.78 -15.01 -21.68
CA THR A 153 -0.38 -15.19 -21.29
C THR A 153 0.51 -14.88 -22.47
N ILE A 154 1.46 -13.98 -22.28
CA ILE A 154 2.37 -13.46 -23.30
C ILE A 154 3.80 -13.81 -22.88
N GLU A 155 4.56 -14.43 -23.76
CA GLU A 155 5.99 -14.67 -23.54
C GLU A 155 6.77 -13.37 -23.77
N VAL A 156 7.56 -12.95 -22.79
CA VAL A 156 8.33 -11.68 -22.85
C VAL A 156 9.82 -11.88 -22.63
N GLY A 157 10.26 -13.12 -22.41
CA GLY A 157 11.65 -13.48 -22.16
C GLY A 157 12.02 -13.39 -20.68
N ARG A 158 13.32 -13.42 -20.40
CA ARG A 158 13.83 -13.72 -19.07
C ARG A 158 13.67 -12.57 -18.09
N LEU A 159 13.23 -12.90 -16.87
CA LEU A 159 13.21 -12.01 -15.69
C LEU A 159 12.50 -10.65 -15.91
N PRO A 160 11.28 -10.60 -16.47
CA PRO A 160 10.50 -9.36 -16.49
C PRO A 160 10.27 -8.90 -15.04
N ARG A 161 10.34 -7.58 -14.80
CA ARG A 161 10.30 -7.01 -13.45
C ARG A 161 9.19 -6.00 -13.23
N GLY A 162 9.06 -5.03 -14.13
CA GLY A 162 8.10 -3.95 -14.04
C GLY A 162 7.19 -3.94 -15.26
N VAL A 163 6.00 -3.36 -15.09
CA VAL A 163 5.00 -3.12 -16.12
C VAL A 163 4.40 -1.74 -15.92
#